data_AF-A0A166BLI4-F1
#
_entry.id   AF-A0A166BLI4-F1
#
_cell.length_a   1.000
_cell.length_b   1.000
_cell.length_c   1.000
_cell.angle_alpha   90.00
_cell.angle_beta   90.00
_cell.angle_gamma   90.00
#
_symmetry.space_group_name_H-M   'P 1'
#
loop_
_entity.id
_entity.type
_entity.pdbx_description
1 polymer ?
#
loop_
_entity_poly.entity_id
_entity_poly.type
_entity_poly.pdbx_seq_one_letter_code
_entity_poly.pdbx_strand_id
1 'polypeptide(L)'
;MISRNKRSLSGTSTTGDIDEPRRKEPRLGFDGRLRDSNAEASSSTLPPVSSAQSFNTSNISGVVTNVGGHIINIVNLTNEEKAFAKEVCRWLAAPEPSRNYHAARETNHAHTGSWFICGNAFTRWKAAPDELLWLYGSPGCGKTIICSSVIEEMVRHCKEQPSSACAYFFFDSRNSESELSLHEKFVRSLILQLWHQLGRMPAALKDMYGDGPSHPEPSLAVLEAALQTIIGEFQHAYIIIDALDECADRRKLLRWLKDISCLRGGRLHMLLSSRRERDIEDSLIIINGLGRVSFAGGSANPDIVRFLDESLVELTRWDYEIRTLIRYTLLEGADGSFRWVALQLAELIQCSNLRSLKQQLHALPKDIEETYERLLLRACKRDDLRRFLQWMAFSERPIALEELAEVVTVDFQASDRPCYDRDLRYMDVRDVLTICSGFITQFEGMFEAFLAIQPH
;
A
#
# COMPACT_ATOMS: atom_id res chain seq x y z
N MET A 1 18.45 43.94 -35.89
CA MET A 1 19.46 44.62 -36.74
C MET A 1 20.21 43.54 -37.51
N ILE A 2 20.34 43.63 -38.85
CA ILE A 2 21.34 42.94 -39.72
C ILE A 2 21.33 41.38 -39.66
N SER A 3 20.78 40.61 -40.62
CA SER A 3 21.14 40.35 -42.05
C SER A 3 21.76 38.94 -42.22
N ARG A 4 21.02 37.92 -42.69
CA ARG A 4 20.86 37.43 -44.11
C ARG A 4 22.09 36.79 -44.79
N ASN A 5 21.97 35.49 -45.09
CA ASN A 5 22.26 34.77 -46.37
C ASN A 5 21.94 33.28 -46.12
N LYS A 6 21.17 32.47 -46.87
CA LYS A 6 20.59 32.47 -48.24
C LYS A 6 21.52 32.10 -49.42
N ARG A 7 21.48 30.81 -49.81
CA ARG A 7 21.52 30.16 -51.16
C ARG A 7 21.30 28.65 -50.91
N SER A 8 20.38 27.85 -51.47
CA SER A 8 19.55 27.81 -52.70
C SER A 8 20.23 27.33 -53.99
N LEU A 9 19.73 26.21 -54.54
CA LEU A 9 19.70 25.69 -55.95
C LEU A 9 19.85 24.13 -55.94
N SER A 10 19.28 23.29 -56.82
CA SER A 10 18.01 23.29 -57.60
C SER A 10 17.96 22.05 -58.53
N GLY A 11 16.78 21.46 -58.77
CA GLY A 11 16.51 20.51 -59.87
C GLY A 11 16.88 19.03 -59.60
N THR A 12 16.27 18.01 -60.24
CA THR A 12 15.22 17.98 -61.30
C THR A 12 14.45 16.64 -61.28
N SER A 13 13.30 16.59 -61.97
CA SER A 13 12.29 15.53 -62.04
C SER A 13 12.45 14.50 -63.18
N THR A 14 11.92 13.28 -63.01
CA THR A 14 11.23 12.40 -64.02
C THR A 14 10.71 11.13 -63.30
N THR A 15 9.39 10.92 -63.10
CA THR A 15 8.39 10.21 -63.94
C THR A 15 8.56 8.69 -64.10
N GLY A 16 7.53 7.91 -63.76
CA GLY A 16 7.37 6.49 -64.06
C GLY A 16 6.10 5.89 -63.44
N ASP A 17 5.06 5.63 -64.24
CA ASP A 17 3.83 4.93 -63.86
C ASP A 17 4.02 3.40 -63.71
N ILE A 18 3.08 2.70 -63.06
CA ILE A 18 2.25 1.57 -63.61
C ILE A 18 1.62 0.68 -62.52
N ASP A 19 0.29 0.54 -62.64
CA ASP A 19 -0.67 -0.53 -62.27
C ASP A 19 -0.86 -1.16 -60.86
N GLU A 20 -2.16 -1.19 -60.51
CA GLU A 20 -2.87 -2.10 -59.59
C GLU A 20 -3.00 -3.52 -60.21
N PRO A 21 -3.20 -4.59 -59.41
CA PRO A 21 -4.42 -5.36 -59.69
C PRO A 21 -5.16 -5.94 -58.46
N ARG A 22 -6.46 -6.19 -58.65
CA ARG A 22 -7.43 -6.71 -57.67
C ARG A 22 -7.59 -8.25 -57.71
N ARG A 23 -8.27 -8.76 -56.66
CA ARG A 23 -8.96 -10.09 -56.50
C ARG A 23 -8.03 -11.29 -56.21
N LYS A 24 -8.39 -12.24 -55.33
CA LYS A 24 -9.67 -12.97 -55.20
C LYS A 24 -9.94 -13.52 -53.79
N GLU A 25 -11.22 -13.74 -53.47
CA GLU A 25 -11.69 -14.68 -52.44
C GLU A 25 -11.31 -16.14 -52.78
N PRO A 26 -11.44 -17.06 -51.81
CA PRO A 26 -12.21 -18.27 -52.10
C PRO A 26 -13.35 -18.52 -51.09
N ARG A 27 -14.54 -18.77 -51.62
CA ARG A 27 -15.64 -19.43 -50.91
C ARG A 27 -15.44 -20.94 -50.95
N LEU A 28 -15.86 -21.65 -49.90
CA LEU A 28 -16.35 -23.03 -49.98
C LEU A 28 -17.45 -23.21 -48.93
N GLY A 29 -18.52 -23.91 -49.30
CA GLY A 29 -19.68 -24.27 -48.47
C GLY A 29 -20.43 -25.46 -49.10
N PHE A 30 -21.62 -25.81 -48.56
CA PHE A 30 -22.42 -27.04 -48.81
C PHE A 30 -21.84 -28.32 -48.18
N ASP A 31 -22.61 -29.34 -47.72
CA ASP A 31 -24.03 -29.54 -47.29
C ASP A 31 -24.00 -30.78 -46.33
N GLY A 32 -24.99 -31.17 -45.50
CA GLY A 32 -26.32 -30.65 -45.15
C GLY A 32 -27.29 -31.82 -44.80
N ARG A 33 -28.46 -31.49 -44.22
CA ARG A 33 -29.63 -32.39 -43.91
C ARG A 33 -29.42 -33.42 -42.78
N LEU A 34 -30.17 -33.39 -41.66
CA LEU A 34 -31.63 -33.53 -41.40
C LEU A 34 -32.13 -34.99 -41.33
N ARG A 35 -32.47 -35.45 -40.11
CA ARG A 35 -33.85 -35.85 -39.76
C ARG A 35 -34.09 -36.16 -38.26
N ASP A 36 -35.33 -35.87 -37.88
CA ASP A 36 -36.05 -36.01 -36.60
C ASP A 36 -35.94 -37.42 -35.95
N SER A 37 -36.10 -37.61 -34.63
CA SER A 37 -37.39 -37.42 -33.92
C SER A 37 -37.34 -37.91 -32.45
N ASN A 38 -38.23 -37.34 -31.60
CA ASN A 38 -38.70 -37.85 -30.30
C ASN A 38 -37.67 -38.02 -29.14
N ALA A 39 -38.03 -37.93 -27.85
CA ALA A 39 -39.15 -37.29 -27.14
C ALA A 39 -38.83 -37.30 -25.62
N GLU A 40 -39.69 -36.61 -24.84
CA GLU A 40 -39.84 -36.65 -23.38
C GLU A 40 -39.19 -35.54 -22.54
N ALA A 41 -40.03 -34.97 -21.67
CA ALA A 41 -39.71 -33.88 -20.77
C ALA A 41 -39.39 -34.41 -19.38
N SER A 42 -38.50 -33.73 -18.66
CA SER A 42 -38.35 -33.89 -17.22
C SER A 42 -37.89 -32.57 -16.60
N SER A 43 -38.72 -32.02 -15.74
CA SER A 43 -38.46 -30.78 -15.02
C SER A 43 -37.39 -30.98 -13.95
N SER A 44 -36.36 -30.13 -13.92
CA SER A 44 -35.50 -29.95 -12.75
C SER A 44 -35.54 -28.49 -12.29
N THR A 45 -36.34 -28.27 -11.25
CA THR A 45 -36.50 -26.99 -10.57
C THR A 45 -35.22 -26.65 -9.79
N LEU A 46 -34.79 -25.40 -9.83
CA LEU A 46 -33.72 -24.88 -8.97
C LEU A 46 -34.11 -25.03 -7.49
N PRO A 47 -33.27 -25.61 -6.61
CA PRO A 47 -33.52 -25.64 -5.17
C PRO A 47 -33.24 -24.26 -4.54
N PRO A 48 -33.94 -23.89 -3.46
CA PRO A 48 -33.86 -22.55 -2.88
C PRO A 48 -32.63 -22.36 -1.99
N VAL A 49 -32.18 -21.11 -1.89
CA VAL A 49 -31.16 -20.68 -0.93
C VAL A 49 -31.76 -20.64 0.48
N SER A 50 -31.40 -21.59 1.33
CA SER A 50 -31.50 -21.41 2.79
C SER A 50 -30.46 -22.22 3.56
N SER A 51 -29.67 -21.53 4.38
CA SER A 51 -29.28 -21.95 5.73
C SER A 51 -28.47 -20.84 6.37
N ALA A 52 -29.08 -20.14 7.33
CA ALA A 52 -28.32 -19.38 8.29
C ALA A 52 -27.55 -20.39 9.16
N GLN A 53 -26.22 -20.38 9.08
CA GLN A 53 -25.39 -21.09 10.06
C GLN A 53 -24.94 -20.10 11.12
N SER A 54 -25.65 -20.14 12.25
CA SER A 54 -25.22 -19.53 13.51
C SER A 54 -23.92 -20.20 13.97
N PHE A 55 -22.80 -19.50 13.89
CA PHE A 55 -21.55 -19.96 14.49
C PHE A 55 -21.59 -19.75 16.01
N ASN A 56 -21.76 -20.85 16.74
CA ASN A 56 -21.67 -20.87 18.20
C ASN A 56 -20.23 -20.53 18.63
N THR A 57 -20.07 -19.45 19.39
CA THR A 57 -18.79 -19.02 19.96
C THR A 57 -18.49 -19.75 21.27
N SER A 58 -17.93 -20.95 21.16
CA SER A 58 -17.29 -21.63 22.30
C SER A 58 -16.09 -22.46 21.83
N ASN A 59 -14.94 -22.24 22.49
CA ASN A 59 -13.61 -22.82 22.22
C ASN A 59 -12.79 -22.18 21.08
N ILE A 60 -12.26 -20.97 21.29
CA ILE A 60 -11.13 -20.46 20.50
C ILE A 60 -9.81 -20.80 21.21
N SER A 61 -9.26 -21.96 20.86
CA SER A 61 -7.83 -22.28 21.02
C SER A 61 -7.15 -22.12 19.66
N GLY A 62 -7.09 -20.88 19.16
CA GLY A 62 -6.61 -20.54 17.83
C GLY A 62 -5.08 -20.47 17.73
N VAL A 63 -4.52 -21.07 16.67
CA VAL A 63 -3.11 -20.95 16.28
C VAL A 63 -2.92 -19.63 15.52
N VAL A 64 -1.88 -18.86 15.85
CA VAL A 64 -1.50 -17.66 15.11
C VAL A 64 -0.81 -18.07 13.81
N THR A 65 -1.35 -17.63 12.67
CA THR A 65 -0.79 -17.88 11.34
C THR A 65 -0.38 -16.57 10.68
N ASN A 66 0.92 -16.40 10.40
CA ASN A 66 1.42 -15.27 9.60
C ASN A 66 1.28 -15.58 8.08
N VAL A 67 1.35 -14.53 7.25
CA VAL A 67 0.84 -14.47 5.89
C VAL A 67 1.59 -15.38 4.93
N GLY A 68 0.87 -16.31 4.31
CA GLY A 68 1.41 -17.26 3.34
C GLY A 68 1.34 -18.73 3.78
N GLY A 69 0.46 -19.05 4.74
CA GLY A 69 0.31 -20.41 5.27
C GLY A 69 1.50 -20.83 6.13
N HIS A 70 2.12 -19.89 6.86
CA HIS A 70 3.32 -20.13 7.66
C HIS A 70 3.02 -20.91 8.95
N ILE A 71 2.61 -22.16 8.79
CA ILE A 71 2.98 -23.24 9.72
C ILE A 71 4.46 -23.55 9.41
N ILE A 72 5.39 -22.74 9.92
CA ILE A 72 6.81 -23.08 9.81
C ILE A 72 7.10 -24.19 10.82
N ASN A 73 7.23 -25.43 10.33
CA ASN A 73 7.84 -26.60 10.97
C ASN A 73 7.47 -26.98 12.43
N ILE A 74 6.44 -26.37 13.02
CA ILE A 74 5.80 -26.83 14.27
C ILE A 74 5.25 -28.27 14.13
N VAL A 75 5.13 -28.78 12.89
CA VAL A 75 4.72 -30.16 12.58
C VAL A 75 5.67 -31.20 13.21
N ASN A 76 6.97 -30.91 13.33
CA ASN A 76 7.98 -31.85 13.85
C ASN A 76 8.46 -31.56 15.28
N LEU A 77 7.96 -30.49 15.92
CA LEU A 77 8.29 -30.19 17.32
C LEU A 77 7.46 -31.06 18.27
N THR A 78 8.05 -31.39 19.43
CA THR A 78 7.35 -31.98 20.57
C THR A 78 6.34 -30.98 21.17
N ASN A 79 5.41 -31.47 22.00
CA ASN A 79 4.44 -30.58 22.66
C ASN A 79 5.10 -29.63 23.67
N GLU A 80 6.23 -30.04 24.25
CA GLU A 80 7.02 -29.24 25.20
C GLU A 80 7.73 -28.08 24.49
N GLU A 81 8.38 -28.34 23.36
CA GLU A 81 9.00 -27.30 22.52
C GLU A 81 7.97 -26.27 22.00
N LYS A 82 6.73 -26.71 21.71
CA LYS A 82 5.63 -25.80 21.33
C LYS A 82 5.17 -24.93 22.48
N ALA A 83 5.06 -25.48 23.69
CA ALA A 83 4.69 -24.73 24.87
C ALA A 83 5.76 -23.66 25.19
N PHE A 84 7.03 -24.06 25.17
CA PHE A 84 8.18 -23.19 25.39
C PHE A 84 8.26 -22.07 24.33
N ALA A 85 8.15 -22.41 23.04
CA ALA A 85 8.15 -21.39 21.99
C ALA A 85 7.01 -20.37 22.16
N LYS A 86 5.82 -20.81 22.57
CA LYS A 86 4.68 -19.92 22.86
C LYS A 86 4.93 -19.00 24.07
N GLU A 87 5.71 -19.45 25.05
CA GLU A 87 6.13 -18.65 26.21
C GLU A 87 7.13 -17.56 25.79
N VAL A 88 8.17 -17.92 25.04
CA VAL A 88 9.15 -16.99 24.47
C VAL A 88 8.49 -15.96 23.56
N CYS A 89 7.53 -16.36 22.70
CA CYS A 89 6.76 -15.40 21.88
C CYS A 89 5.96 -14.40 22.74
N ARG A 90 5.37 -14.85 23.85
CA ARG A 90 4.60 -13.97 24.76
C ARG A 90 5.53 -12.99 25.48
N TRP A 91 6.69 -13.45 25.95
CA TRP A 91 7.69 -12.61 26.60
C TRP A 91 8.31 -11.58 25.62
N LEU A 92 8.61 -12.00 24.39
CA LEU A 92 9.19 -11.10 23.38
C LEU A 92 8.23 -9.96 23.02
N ALA A 93 6.90 -10.17 23.18
CA ALA A 93 5.84 -9.17 22.99
C ALA A 93 5.99 -8.40 21.66
N ALA A 94 6.30 -9.13 20.59
CA ALA A 94 6.47 -8.59 19.26
C ALA A 94 5.10 -8.32 18.59
N PRO A 95 4.92 -7.17 17.92
CA PRO A 95 3.71 -6.89 17.17
C PRO A 95 3.67 -7.70 15.86
N GLU A 96 2.47 -7.85 15.32
CA GLU A 96 2.17 -8.70 14.17
C GLU A 96 1.84 -7.85 12.92
N PRO A 97 2.80 -7.62 12.00
CA PRO A 97 2.65 -6.70 10.87
C PRO A 97 1.82 -7.26 9.70
N SER A 98 1.34 -8.50 9.79
CA SER A 98 0.52 -9.14 8.75
C SER A 98 -0.75 -8.39 8.38
N ARG A 99 -1.40 -7.68 9.31
CA ARG A 99 -2.63 -6.92 9.02
C ARG A 99 -2.38 -5.84 7.96
N ASN A 100 -1.34 -5.03 8.15
CA ASN A 100 -0.94 -3.98 7.21
C ASN A 100 -0.50 -4.56 5.86
N TYR A 101 0.22 -5.69 5.86
CA TYR A 101 0.52 -6.42 4.63
C TYR A 101 -0.75 -6.86 3.90
N HIS A 102 -1.72 -7.45 4.61
CA HIS A 102 -2.97 -7.94 4.03
C HIS A 102 -3.81 -6.79 3.45
N ALA A 103 -4.00 -5.70 4.18
CA ALA A 103 -4.68 -4.50 3.67
C ALA A 103 -3.99 -3.96 2.41
N ALA A 104 -2.66 -3.88 2.41
CA ALA A 104 -1.86 -3.47 1.25
C ALA A 104 -1.86 -4.49 0.08
N ARG A 105 -2.40 -5.70 0.27
CA ARG A 105 -2.60 -6.72 -0.77
C ARG A 105 -4.03 -6.75 -1.29
N GLU A 106 -5.01 -6.48 -0.46
CA GLU A 106 -6.42 -6.35 -0.88
C GLU A 106 -6.62 -5.14 -1.80
N THR A 107 -5.90 -4.05 -1.55
CA THR A 107 -5.89 -2.86 -2.42
C THR A 107 -4.92 -2.97 -3.61
N ASN A 108 -4.25 -4.10 -3.82
CA ASN A 108 -3.27 -4.29 -4.89
C ASN A 108 -3.95 -4.88 -6.14
N HIS A 109 -4.14 -4.05 -7.16
CA HIS A 109 -4.67 -4.52 -8.45
C HIS A 109 -3.63 -5.38 -9.18
N ALA A 110 -4.08 -6.36 -9.96
CA ALA A 110 -3.20 -7.20 -10.77
C ALA A 110 -2.20 -6.37 -11.61
N HIS A 111 -0.95 -6.86 -11.70
CA HIS A 111 0.18 -6.21 -12.38
C HIS A 111 0.71 -4.89 -11.76
N THR A 112 0.18 -4.45 -10.61
CA THR A 112 0.68 -3.24 -9.95
C THR A 112 2.07 -3.47 -9.34
N GLY A 113 2.99 -2.56 -9.62
CA GLY A 113 4.38 -2.62 -9.22
C GLY A 113 5.28 -3.49 -10.09
N SER A 114 4.77 -4.11 -11.17
CA SER A 114 5.61 -4.94 -12.06
C SER A 114 6.77 -4.16 -12.67
N TRP A 115 6.63 -2.86 -12.93
CA TRP A 115 7.74 -2.01 -13.41
C TRP A 115 8.91 -1.92 -12.43
N PHE A 116 8.62 -2.01 -11.12
CA PHE A 116 9.63 -1.96 -10.07
C PHE A 116 10.26 -3.34 -9.86
N ILE A 117 9.43 -4.39 -9.70
CA ILE A 117 9.88 -5.77 -9.49
C ILE A 117 10.69 -6.30 -10.69
N CYS A 118 10.30 -5.96 -11.93
CA CYS A 118 11.09 -6.27 -13.13
C CYS A 118 12.17 -5.22 -13.43
N GLY A 119 12.34 -4.21 -12.57
CA GLY A 119 13.26 -3.09 -12.78
C GLY A 119 14.70 -3.39 -12.34
N ASN A 120 15.63 -2.62 -12.91
CA ASN A 120 17.06 -2.73 -12.58
C ASN A 120 17.35 -2.42 -11.11
N ALA A 121 16.62 -1.48 -10.49
CA ALA A 121 16.84 -1.10 -9.09
C ALA A 121 16.55 -2.27 -8.13
N PHE A 122 15.41 -2.94 -8.30
CA PHE A 122 15.05 -4.13 -7.51
C PHE A 122 15.99 -5.30 -7.80
N THR A 123 16.24 -5.60 -9.08
CA THR A 123 17.13 -6.70 -9.48
C THR A 123 18.53 -6.54 -8.91
N ARG A 124 19.06 -5.31 -8.91
CA ARG A 124 20.35 -4.98 -8.31
C ARG A 124 20.33 -5.17 -6.79
N TRP A 125 19.36 -4.57 -6.09
CA TRP A 125 19.20 -4.69 -4.64
C TRP A 125 19.06 -6.16 -4.17
N LYS A 126 18.32 -6.97 -4.93
CA LYS A 126 18.13 -8.40 -4.65
C LYS A 126 19.43 -9.22 -4.80
N ALA A 127 20.33 -8.81 -5.70
CA ALA A 127 21.55 -9.56 -6.01
C ALA A 127 22.83 -9.04 -5.31
N ALA A 128 22.90 -7.74 -5.03
CA ALA A 128 24.09 -7.10 -4.47
C ALA A 128 24.03 -7.09 -2.93
N PRO A 129 25.01 -7.69 -2.23
CA PRO A 129 25.00 -7.78 -0.78
C PRO A 129 25.30 -6.44 -0.12
N ASP A 130 24.73 -6.24 1.08
CA ASP A 130 24.85 -5.00 1.88
C ASP A 130 24.35 -3.74 1.12
N GLU A 131 23.39 -3.90 0.18
CA GLU A 131 22.69 -2.79 -0.47
C GLU A 131 21.44 -2.33 0.32
N LEU A 132 21.34 -1.02 0.47
CA LEU A 132 20.21 -0.30 1.03
C LEU A 132 19.47 0.41 -0.10
N LEU A 133 18.19 0.12 -0.33
CA LEU A 133 17.37 0.73 -1.37
C LEU A 133 16.27 1.58 -0.73
N TRP A 134 16.30 2.89 -0.98
CA TRP A 134 15.29 3.83 -0.47
C TRP A 134 14.30 4.24 -1.56
N LEU A 135 13.02 3.91 -1.33
CA LEU A 135 11.87 4.33 -2.10
C LEU A 135 11.27 5.59 -1.45
N TYR A 136 11.23 6.72 -2.15
CA TYR A 136 10.68 7.96 -1.60
C TYR A 136 9.73 8.67 -2.55
N GLY A 137 8.75 9.36 -1.98
CA GLY A 137 7.80 10.20 -2.72
C GLY A 137 6.64 10.64 -1.84
N SER A 138 5.74 11.44 -2.42
CA SER A 138 4.59 12.04 -1.73
C SER A 138 3.61 11.00 -1.17
N PRO A 139 2.68 11.39 -0.28
CA PRO A 139 1.57 10.54 0.13
C PRO A 139 0.75 10.08 -1.09
N GLY A 140 0.26 8.82 -1.06
CA GLY A 140 -0.57 8.28 -2.12
C GLY A 140 0.13 7.95 -3.45
N CYS A 141 1.47 7.90 -3.51
CA CYS A 141 2.22 7.46 -4.71
C CYS A 141 2.42 5.94 -4.84
N GLY A 142 1.85 5.13 -3.94
CA GLY A 142 1.83 3.66 -4.05
C GLY A 142 3.01 2.92 -3.38
N LYS A 143 3.89 3.57 -2.61
CA LYS A 143 5.04 2.92 -1.93
C LYS A 143 4.67 1.64 -1.16
N THR A 144 3.61 1.70 -0.35
CA THR A 144 3.09 0.56 0.44
C THR A 144 2.66 -0.63 -0.43
N ILE A 145 2.08 -0.36 -1.61
CA ILE A 145 1.71 -1.39 -2.59
C ILE A 145 2.96 -2.02 -3.22
N ILE A 146 4.00 -1.22 -3.50
CA ILE A 146 5.29 -1.74 -3.97
C ILE A 146 5.95 -2.58 -2.87
N CYS A 147 5.93 -2.15 -1.62
CA CYS A 147 6.46 -2.93 -0.50
C CYS A 147 5.71 -4.26 -0.33
N SER A 148 4.37 -4.29 -0.46
CA SER A 148 3.62 -5.56 -0.41
C SER A 148 3.94 -6.50 -1.58
N SER A 149 4.14 -5.98 -2.80
CA SER A 149 4.64 -6.76 -3.95
C SER A 149 6.08 -7.26 -3.76
N VAL A 150 6.98 -6.46 -3.15
CA VAL A 150 8.34 -6.88 -2.80
C VAL A 150 8.32 -8.01 -1.77
N ILE A 151 7.52 -7.87 -0.71
CA ILE A 151 7.42 -8.89 0.34
C ILE A 151 6.92 -10.21 -0.24
N GLU A 152 5.90 -10.20 -1.11
CA GLU A 152 5.44 -11.41 -1.80
C GLU A 152 6.55 -12.08 -2.62
N GLU A 153 7.31 -11.30 -3.39
CA GLU A 153 8.44 -11.77 -4.19
C GLU A 153 9.57 -12.36 -3.33
N MET A 154 9.93 -11.68 -2.23
CA MET A 154 11.03 -12.09 -1.37
C MET A 154 10.68 -13.25 -0.45
N VAL A 155 9.43 -13.36 0.02
CA VAL A 155 8.93 -14.54 0.73
C VAL A 155 8.94 -15.78 -0.19
N ARG A 156 8.61 -15.63 -1.48
CA ARG A 156 8.73 -16.72 -2.46
C ARG A 156 10.19 -17.11 -2.69
N HIS A 157 11.06 -16.11 -2.90
CA HIS A 157 12.48 -16.33 -3.12
C HIS A 157 13.18 -17.05 -1.96
N CYS A 158 12.88 -16.68 -0.71
CA CYS A 158 13.47 -17.33 0.47
C CYS A 158 12.93 -18.76 0.70
N LYS A 159 11.71 -19.08 0.23
CA LYS A 159 11.20 -20.47 0.21
C LYS A 159 12.00 -21.37 -0.73
N GLU A 160 12.55 -20.81 -1.80
CA GLU A 160 13.39 -21.52 -2.79
C GLU A 160 14.88 -21.58 -2.37
N GLN A 161 15.31 -20.70 -1.45
CA GLN A 161 16.69 -20.61 -0.95
C GLN A 161 16.76 -20.72 0.57
N PRO A 162 16.89 -21.94 1.15
CA PRO A 162 16.82 -22.17 2.60
C PRO A 162 17.89 -21.47 3.46
N SER A 163 18.95 -20.93 2.87
CA SER A 163 19.96 -20.11 3.55
C SER A 163 19.60 -18.63 3.64
N SER A 164 18.46 -18.23 3.07
CA SER A 164 17.96 -16.85 3.04
C SER A 164 16.68 -16.69 3.87
N ALA A 165 16.48 -15.48 4.42
CA ALA A 165 15.24 -15.13 5.13
C ALA A 165 14.73 -13.75 4.72
N CYS A 166 13.41 -13.57 4.83
CA CYS A 166 12.71 -12.33 4.54
C CYS A 166 11.92 -11.91 5.79
N ALA A 167 12.16 -10.70 6.29
CA ALA A 167 11.40 -10.09 7.38
C ALA A 167 10.90 -8.72 6.94
N TYR A 168 9.77 -8.28 7.47
CA TYR A 168 9.14 -7.04 7.06
C TYR A 168 8.43 -6.32 8.20
N PHE A 169 8.27 -5.01 8.06
CA PHE A 169 7.53 -4.19 8.99
C PHE A 169 6.85 -3.02 8.28
N PHE A 170 5.62 -2.72 8.69
CA PHE A 170 4.91 -1.52 8.29
C PHE A 170 4.84 -0.63 9.51
N PHE A 171 5.52 0.51 9.48
CA PHE A 171 5.28 1.54 10.48
C PHE A 171 3.89 2.13 10.25
N ASP A 172 3.11 2.26 11.31
CA ASP A 172 1.76 2.79 11.23
C ASP A 172 1.49 3.67 12.45
N SER A 173 1.50 4.98 12.23
CA SER A 173 1.22 5.99 13.26
C SER A 173 -0.27 6.10 13.60
N ARG A 174 -1.14 5.43 12.83
CA ARG A 174 -2.61 5.46 12.97
C ARG A 174 -3.10 4.31 13.87
N ASN A 175 -2.25 3.32 14.15
CA ASN A 175 -2.61 2.25 15.07
C ASN A 175 -2.61 2.77 16.51
N SER A 176 -3.80 3.16 16.96
CA SER A 176 -4.38 2.85 18.29
C SER A 176 -3.40 2.32 19.34
N GLU A 177 -2.99 1.06 19.18
CA GLU A 177 -1.92 0.47 19.96
C GLU A 177 -0.59 0.96 19.36
N SER A 178 0.02 1.96 20.04
CA SER A 178 1.26 2.66 19.64
C SER A 178 2.45 1.79 19.22
N GLU A 179 2.36 0.47 19.41
CA GLU A 179 3.36 -0.53 19.08
C GLU A 179 3.89 -0.45 17.64
N LEU A 180 3.05 -0.20 16.64
CA LEU A 180 3.49 -0.12 15.24
C LEU A 180 4.23 1.19 14.89
N SER A 181 4.33 2.14 15.81
CA SER A 181 5.12 3.37 15.65
C SER A 181 6.53 3.29 16.27
N LEU A 182 6.79 2.28 17.12
CA LEU A 182 7.99 2.23 17.97
C LEU A 182 9.11 1.38 17.36
N HIS A 183 10.32 1.95 17.31
CA HIS A 183 11.54 1.27 16.84
C HIS A 183 11.83 -0.05 17.59
N GLU A 184 11.60 -0.07 18.91
CA GLU A 184 11.80 -1.25 19.75
C GLU A 184 10.85 -2.42 19.39
N LYS A 185 9.63 -2.09 18.98
CA LYS A 185 8.61 -3.05 18.54
C LYS A 185 8.88 -3.54 17.12
N PHE A 186 9.39 -2.68 16.24
CA PHE A 186 9.99 -3.06 14.97
C PHE A 186 11.11 -4.11 15.14
N VAL A 187 12.10 -3.85 16.01
CA VAL A 187 13.21 -4.80 16.27
C VAL A 187 12.70 -6.15 16.79
N ARG A 188 11.75 -6.14 17.76
CA ARG A 188 11.10 -7.37 18.26
C ARG A 188 10.40 -8.17 17.16
N SER A 189 9.68 -7.50 16.26
CA SER A 189 8.98 -8.16 15.14
C SER A 189 9.96 -8.82 14.17
N LEU A 190 11.08 -8.16 13.84
CA LEU A 190 12.13 -8.77 13.01
C LEU A 190 12.78 -9.98 13.69
N ILE A 191 13.08 -9.92 15.00
CA ILE A 191 13.60 -11.07 15.76
C ILE A 191 12.65 -12.26 15.66
N LEU A 192 11.34 -12.05 15.87
CA LEU A 192 10.34 -13.11 15.80
C LEU A 192 10.25 -13.73 14.40
N GLN A 193 10.17 -12.91 13.35
CA GLN A 193 10.06 -13.37 11.96
C GLN A 193 11.30 -14.14 11.51
N LEU A 194 12.50 -13.69 11.88
CA LEU A 194 13.76 -14.36 11.53
C LEU A 194 13.97 -15.64 12.36
N TRP A 195 13.64 -15.64 13.66
CA TRP A 195 13.66 -16.86 14.48
C TRP A 195 12.77 -17.94 13.87
N HIS A 196 11.54 -17.62 13.50
CA HIS A 196 10.65 -18.59 12.87
C HIS A 196 11.28 -19.21 11.60
N GLN A 197 11.98 -18.42 10.78
CA GLN A 197 12.64 -18.90 9.56
C GLN A 197 13.89 -19.76 9.81
N LEU A 198 14.59 -19.60 10.95
CA LEU A 198 15.70 -20.48 11.33
C LEU A 198 15.25 -21.90 11.71
N GLY A 199 13.97 -22.10 12.05
CA GLY A 199 13.43 -23.40 12.46
C GLY A 199 13.97 -23.96 13.79
N ARG A 200 14.85 -23.23 14.47
CA ARG A 200 15.42 -23.51 15.79
C ARG A 200 15.60 -22.20 16.56
N MET A 201 15.70 -22.26 17.89
CA MET A 201 15.96 -21.05 18.68
C MET A 201 17.40 -20.55 18.48
N PRO A 202 17.61 -19.25 18.16
CA PRO A 202 18.94 -18.64 18.12
C PRO A 202 19.60 -18.63 19.50
N ALA A 203 20.92 -18.73 19.53
CA ALA A 203 21.67 -18.60 20.79
C ALA A 203 21.42 -17.22 21.44
N ALA A 204 21.49 -16.14 20.65
CA ALA A 204 21.23 -14.78 21.13
C ALA A 204 19.82 -14.59 21.72
N LEU A 205 18.80 -15.26 21.17
CA LEU A 205 17.45 -15.21 21.73
C LEU A 205 17.35 -16.01 23.04
N LYS A 206 18.03 -17.16 23.13
CA LYS A 206 18.12 -17.96 24.36
C LYS A 206 18.83 -17.21 25.48
N ASP A 207 19.98 -16.61 25.18
CA ASP A 207 20.78 -15.86 26.16
C ASP A 207 20.03 -14.62 26.66
N MET A 208 19.24 -13.98 25.78
CA MET A 208 18.38 -12.85 26.13
C MET A 208 17.15 -13.25 26.96
N TYR A 209 16.57 -14.42 26.70
CA TYR A 209 15.46 -15.00 27.49
C TYR A 209 15.92 -15.44 28.88
N GLY A 210 17.09 -16.08 28.96
CA GLY A 210 17.71 -16.60 30.17
C GLY A 210 16.98 -17.80 30.79
N ASP A 211 17.69 -18.52 31.66
CA ASP A 211 17.17 -19.73 32.34
C ASP A 211 16.48 -19.42 33.70
N GLY A 212 16.18 -18.14 33.99
CA GLY A 212 15.63 -17.69 35.28
C GLY A 212 14.11 -17.50 35.28
N PRO A 213 13.40 -17.67 36.42
CA PRO A 213 11.92 -17.74 36.49
C PRO A 213 11.18 -16.41 36.26
N SER A 214 11.87 -15.34 35.89
CA SER A 214 11.32 -13.97 35.76
C SER A 214 11.86 -13.26 34.51
N HIS A 215 12.23 -14.02 33.47
CA HIS A 215 12.76 -13.60 32.15
C HIS A 215 12.88 -12.08 31.93
N PRO A 216 14.09 -11.50 32.03
CA PRO A 216 14.27 -10.05 32.10
C PRO A 216 13.70 -9.36 30.86
N GLU A 217 13.14 -8.16 31.03
CA GLU A 217 12.73 -7.34 29.89
C GLU A 217 13.99 -6.80 29.18
N PRO A 218 14.22 -7.13 27.91
CA PRO A 218 15.45 -6.77 27.22
C PRO A 218 15.43 -5.30 26.80
N SER A 219 16.50 -4.57 27.11
CA SER A 219 16.67 -3.20 26.63
C SER A 219 16.83 -3.17 25.11
N LEU A 220 16.48 -2.05 24.48
CA LEU A 220 16.62 -1.84 23.04
C LEU A 220 18.02 -2.24 22.50
N ALA A 221 19.10 -1.87 23.20
CA ALA A 221 20.45 -2.21 22.76
C ALA A 221 20.73 -3.73 22.77
N VAL A 222 20.12 -4.48 23.69
CA VAL A 222 20.21 -5.94 23.73
C VAL A 222 19.38 -6.56 22.59
N LEU A 223 18.18 -6.02 22.33
CA LEU A 223 17.35 -6.42 21.18
C LEU A 223 18.08 -6.17 19.85
N GLU A 224 18.70 -5.01 19.65
CA GLU A 224 19.46 -4.67 18.45
C GLU A 224 20.66 -5.60 18.25
N ALA A 225 21.41 -5.91 19.31
CA ALA A 225 22.55 -6.83 19.26
C ALA A 225 22.11 -8.29 19.00
N ALA A 226 20.97 -8.71 19.57
CA ALA A 226 20.39 -10.02 19.31
C ALA A 226 19.91 -10.13 17.85
N LEU A 227 19.21 -9.13 17.33
CA LEU A 227 18.78 -9.06 15.93
C LEU A 227 19.99 -9.13 14.98
N GLN A 228 21.05 -8.36 15.24
CA GLN A 228 22.29 -8.40 14.48
C GLN A 228 22.90 -9.82 14.46
N THR A 229 22.92 -10.50 15.61
CA THR A 229 23.45 -11.86 15.70
C THR A 229 22.61 -12.86 14.89
N ILE A 230 21.28 -12.75 14.98
CA ILE A 230 20.32 -13.58 14.24
C ILE A 230 20.44 -13.37 12.73
N ILE A 231 20.57 -12.12 12.25
CA ILE A 231 20.86 -11.80 10.85
C ILE A 231 22.16 -12.48 10.40
N GLY A 232 23.16 -12.55 11.29
CA GLY A 232 24.42 -13.26 11.08
C GLY A 232 24.29 -14.78 10.91
N GLU A 233 23.15 -15.40 11.21
CA GLU A 233 22.94 -16.84 11.00
C GLU A 233 22.49 -17.19 9.56
N PHE A 234 22.14 -16.18 8.74
CA PHE A 234 21.73 -16.34 7.35
C PHE A 234 22.85 -16.01 6.35
N GLN A 235 22.71 -16.52 5.13
CA GLN A 235 23.51 -16.11 3.98
C GLN A 235 22.99 -14.79 3.39
N HIS A 236 21.66 -14.64 3.29
CA HIS A 236 21.01 -13.39 2.91
C HIS A 236 19.80 -13.12 3.82
N ALA A 237 19.73 -11.93 4.40
CA ALA A 237 18.59 -11.44 5.19
C ALA A 237 18.00 -10.22 4.49
N TYR A 238 16.79 -10.36 3.97
CA TYR A 238 16.04 -9.30 3.31
C TYR A 238 15.09 -8.65 4.32
N ILE A 239 15.25 -7.34 4.56
CA ILE A 239 14.43 -6.57 5.51
C ILE A 239 13.70 -5.47 4.75
N ILE A 240 12.36 -5.52 4.76
CA ILE A 240 11.50 -4.54 4.11
C ILE A 240 10.85 -3.66 5.19
N ILE A 241 11.01 -2.34 5.07
CA ILE A 241 10.48 -1.35 6.02
C ILE A 241 9.59 -0.38 5.23
N ASP A 242 8.28 -0.43 5.43
CA ASP A 242 7.35 0.53 4.86
C ASP A 242 7.07 1.70 5.81
N ALA A 243 6.84 2.89 5.24
CA ALA A 243 6.43 4.11 5.94
C ALA A 243 7.35 4.53 7.10
N LEU A 244 8.67 4.51 6.92
CA LEU A 244 9.67 4.87 7.94
C LEU A 244 9.44 6.26 8.58
N ASP A 245 8.82 7.20 7.86
CA ASP A 245 8.39 8.49 8.41
C ASP A 245 7.37 8.38 9.55
N GLU A 246 6.61 7.30 9.64
CA GLU A 246 5.61 7.06 10.69
C GLU A 246 6.20 6.46 11.99
N CYS A 247 7.52 6.23 12.05
CA CYS A 247 8.17 5.85 13.29
C CYS A 247 8.26 7.05 14.26
N ALA A 248 7.55 6.99 15.39
CA ALA A 248 7.61 8.00 16.45
C ALA A 248 9.02 8.15 17.05
N ASP A 249 9.76 7.04 17.09
CA ASP A 249 11.12 6.96 17.62
C ASP A 249 12.21 7.13 16.53
N ARG A 250 11.88 7.80 15.41
CA ARG A 250 12.67 7.85 14.15
C ARG A 250 14.17 8.05 14.33
N ARG A 251 14.60 8.90 15.27
CA ARG A 251 16.02 9.19 15.56
C ARG A 251 16.78 8.00 16.18
N LYS A 252 16.10 7.02 16.79
CA LYS A 252 16.67 5.73 17.18
C LYS A 252 16.83 4.84 15.94
N LEU A 253 15.75 4.68 15.17
CA LEU A 253 15.72 3.90 13.93
C LEU A 253 16.79 4.33 12.90
N LEU A 254 16.92 5.63 12.61
CA LEU A 254 17.92 6.16 11.67
C LEU A 254 19.37 5.93 12.13
N ARG A 255 19.63 5.91 13.45
CA ARG A 255 20.96 5.54 13.98
C ARG A 255 21.21 4.05 13.82
N TRP A 256 20.26 3.21 14.22
CA TRP A 256 20.34 1.76 14.03
C TRP A 256 20.53 1.39 12.54
N LEU A 257 19.82 2.03 11.61
CA LEU A 257 19.99 1.83 10.17
C LEU A 257 21.41 2.15 9.69
N LYS A 258 22.01 3.22 10.19
CA LYS A 258 23.40 3.58 9.89
C LYS A 258 24.36 2.54 10.48
N ASP A 259 24.19 2.19 11.75
CA ASP A 259 25.07 1.29 12.47
C ASP A 259 25.03 -0.13 11.88
N ILE A 260 23.84 -0.65 11.56
CA ILE A 260 23.68 -1.96 10.91
C ILE A 260 24.20 -1.97 9.46
N SER A 261 24.05 -0.86 8.70
CA SER A 261 24.61 -0.73 7.35
C SER A 261 26.14 -0.64 7.33
N CYS A 262 26.78 -0.30 8.45
CA CYS A 262 28.24 -0.33 8.59
C CYS A 262 28.79 -1.75 8.81
N LEU A 263 27.94 -2.73 9.15
CA LEU A 263 28.33 -4.12 9.34
C LEU A 263 28.48 -4.80 7.97
N ARG A 264 29.68 -4.70 7.40
CA ARG A 264 30.06 -5.35 6.13
C ARG A 264 30.16 -6.87 6.27
N GLY A 265 29.00 -7.52 6.39
CA GLY A 265 28.85 -8.97 6.51
C GLY A 265 28.62 -9.67 5.18
N GLY A 266 28.23 -8.94 4.13
CA GLY A 266 27.87 -9.45 2.81
C GLY A 266 26.51 -10.17 2.78
N ARG A 267 25.58 -9.81 3.67
CA ARG A 267 24.39 -10.61 4.01
C ARG A 267 23.09 -9.81 4.08
N LEU A 268 23.16 -8.51 4.34
CA LEU A 268 21.97 -7.73 4.67
C LEU A 268 21.47 -6.99 3.44
N HIS A 269 20.18 -7.13 3.13
CA HIS A 269 19.54 -6.42 2.02
C HIS A 269 18.36 -5.64 2.60
N MET A 270 18.38 -4.32 2.51
CA MET A 270 17.36 -3.48 3.16
C MET A 270 16.60 -2.65 2.14
N LEU A 271 15.28 -2.74 2.14
CA LEU A 271 14.42 -1.85 1.36
C LEU A 271 13.62 -0.97 2.31
N LEU A 272 13.71 0.34 2.11
CA LEU A 272 13.00 1.36 2.90
C LEU A 272 11.97 2.06 2.02
N SER A 273 10.81 2.40 2.59
CA SER A 273 9.84 3.32 2.01
C SER A 273 9.60 4.48 2.97
N SER A 274 9.57 5.73 2.45
CA SER A 274 9.16 6.89 3.24
C SER A 274 8.70 8.09 2.41
N ARG A 275 8.19 9.13 3.07
CA ARG A 275 8.21 10.52 2.56
C ARG A 275 9.65 11.02 2.41
N ARG A 276 9.86 12.03 1.55
CA ARG A 276 11.16 12.70 1.39
C ARG A 276 11.32 13.83 2.43
N GLU A 277 11.45 13.44 3.69
CA GLU A 277 11.72 14.37 4.79
C GLU A 277 13.24 14.57 4.98
N ARG A 278 13.67 15.77 5.40
CA ARG A 278 15.09 16.16 5.37
C ARG A 278 15.95 15.35 6.34
N ASP A 279 15.44 15.07 7.54
CA ASP A 279 16.12 14.28 8.56
C ASP A 279 16.37 12.83 8.10
N ILE A 280 15.42 12.25 7.36
CA ILE A 280 15.56 10.95 6.70
C ILE A 280 16.59 11.05 5.57
N GLU A 281 16.46 12.04 4.68
CA GLU A 281 17.38 12.24 3.55
C GLU A 281 18.83 12.44 4.02
N ASP A 282 19.08 13.38 4.92
CA ASP A 282 20.40 13.69 5.47
C ASP A 282 21.04 12.48 6.18
N SER A 283 20.23 11.68 6.88
CA SER A 283 20.70 10.47 7.58
C SER A 283 21.06 9.33 6.61
N LEU A 284 20.23 9.09 5.60
CA LEU A 284 20.42 8.00 4.65
C LEU A 284 21.51 8.32 3.61
N ILE A 285 21.66 9.58 3.18
CA ILE A 285 22.66 9.98 2.18
C ILE A 285 24.10 9.59 2.57
N ILE A 286 24.39 9.52 3.87
CA ILE A 286 25.70 9.16 4.44
C ILE A 286 26.00 7.65 4.28
N ILE A 287 25.00 6.82 4.00
CA ILE A 287 25.16 5.37 3.89
C ILE A 287 25.74 4.98 2.51
N ASN A 288 26.96 4.45 2.54
CA ASN A 288 27.69 3.98 1.36
C ASN A 288 26.98 2.79 0.69
N GLY A 289 26.53 2.99 -0.55
CA GLY A 289 25.79 1.99 -1.32
C GLY A 289 24.28 2.24 -1.41
N LEU A 290 23.78 3.37 -0.89
CA LEU A 290 22.37 3.74 -0.97
C LEU A 290 21.85 3.84 -2.42
N GLY A 291 21.08 2.84 -2.84
CA GLY A 291 20.18 2.91 -3.98
C GLY A 291 18.98 3.82 -3.69
N ARG A 292 18.50 4.53 -4.71
CA ARG A 292 17.43 5.54 -4.58
C ARG A 292 16.44 5.42 -5.73
N VAL A 293 15.15 5.35 -5.41
CA VAL A 293 14.06 5.37 -6.40
C VAL A 293 13.04 6.44 -5.96
N SER A 294 12.93 7.48 -6.78
CA SER A 294 11.89 8.49 -6.62
C SER A 294 10.57 7.99 -7.22
N PHE A 295 9.49 8.21 -6.49
CA PHE A 295 8.11 8.08 -6.95
C PHE A 295 7.51 9.43 -7.35
N ALA A 296 8.26 10.53 -7.24
CA ALA A 296 7.90 11.86 -7.70
C ALA A 296 8.66 12.22 -8.99
N GLY A 297 8.12 13.17 -9.78
CA GLY A 297 8.82 13.82 -10.88
C GLY A 297 8.78 13.13 -12.24
N GLY A 298 7.73 12.35 -12.55
CA GLY A 298 7.63 11.71 -13.87
C GLY A 298 6.24 11.24 -14.27
N SER A 299 5.78 11.69 -15.45
CA SER A 299 4.58 11.24 -16.18
C SER A 299 4.70 9.80 -16.74
N ALA A 300 5.46 8.95 -16.04
CA ALA A 300 5.96 7.66 -16.51
C ALA A 300 5.84 6.54 -15.46
N ASN A 301 5.11 6.72 -14.36
CA ASN A 301 4.71 5.60 -13.51
C ASN A 301 3.72 4.72 -14.32
N PRO A 302 4.09 3.51 -14.77
CA PRO A 302 3.28 2.76 -15.73
C PRO A 302 1.93 2.31 -15.15
N ASP A 303 1.85 2.19 -13.84
CA ASP A 303 0.61 1.84 -13.14
C ASP A 303 -0.38 3.01 -13.07
N ILE A 304 0.08 4.26 -13.02
CA ILE A 304 -0.81 5.44 -13.15
C ILE A 304 -1.38 5.51 -14.57
N VAL A 305 -0.52 5.27 -15.57
CA VAL A 305 -0.92 5.23 -16.98
C VAL A 305 -1.97 4.14 -17.20
N ARG A 306 -1.72 2.93 -16.69
CA ARG A 306 -2.66 1.80 -16.79
C ARG A 306 -3.97 2.06 -16.04
N PHE A 307 -3.93 2.58 -14.81
CA PHE A 307 -5.12 2.95 -14.05
C PHE A 307 -5.99 3.97 -14.82
N LEU A 308 -5.37 4.98 -15.44
CA LEU A 308 -6.09 5.94 -16.28
C LEU A 308 -6.66 5.29 -17.54
N ASP A 309 -5.89 4.45 -18.23
CA ASP A 309 -6.36 3.76 -19.44
C ASP A 309 -7.56 2.83 -19.14
N GLU A 310 -7.50 2.06 -18.05
CA GLU A 310 -8.61 1.23 -17.56
C GLU A 310 -9.84 2.10 -17.22
N SER A 311 -9.67 3.14 -16.39
CA SER A 311 -10.78 3.99 -15.92
C SER A 311 -11.41 4.86 -17.03
N LEU A 312 -10.65 5.24 -18.06
CA LEU A 312 -11.14 6.02 -19.19
C LEU A 312 -11.95 5.18 -20.20
N VAL A 313 -11.79 3.86 -20.22
CA VAL A 313 -12.66 2.97 -21.03
C VAL A 313 -14.10 3.04 -20.51
N GLU A 314 -14.28 3.00 -19.19
CA GLU A 314 -15.60 3.07 -18.53
C GLU A 314 -16.34 4.40 -18.75
N LEU A 315 -15.58 5.48 -19.04
CA LEU A 315 -16.08 6.83 -19.30
C LEU A 315 -16.74 7.00 -20.69
N THR A 316 -17.65 6.06 -21.02
CA THR A 316 -18.46 5.97 -22.25
C THR A 316 -19.13 7.28 -22.68
N ARG A 317 -19.49 8.12 -21.71
CA ARG A 317 -20.11 9.45 -21.86
C ARG A 317 -19.29 10.51 -22.62
N TRP A 318 -17.98 10.30 -22.78
CA TRP A 318 -17.09 11.21 -23.50
C TRP A 318 -16.54 10.55 -24.77
N ASP A 319 -16.29 11.35 -25.81
CA ASP A 319 -15.64 10.88 -27.04
C ASP A 319 -14.15 10.55 -26.82
N TYR A 320 -13.50 10.06 -27.87
CA TYR A 320 -12.10 9.64 -27.81
C TYR A 320 -11.18 10.84 -27.57
N GLU A 321 -11.39 11.95 -28.28
CA GLU A 321 -10.59 13.17 -28.17
C GLU A 321 -10.61 13.75 -26.75
N ILE A 322 -11.77 13.77 -26.09
CA ILE A 322 -11.91 14.26 -24.73
C ILE A 322 -11.33 13.30 -23.69
N ARG A 323 -11.44 11.97 -23.89
CA ARG A 323 -10.72 11.01 -23.01
C ARG A 323 -9.21 11.16 -23.14
N THR A 324 -8.69 11.34 -24.37
CA THR A 324 -7.26 11.60 -24.61
C THR A 324 -6.81 12.91 -23.96
N LEU A 325 -7.64 13.96 -23.98
CA LEU A 325 -7.37 15.22 -23.28
C LEU A 325 -7.32 15.01 -21.76
N ILE A 326 -8.32 14.35 -21.16
CA ILE A 326 -8.33 14.02 -19.72
C ILE A 326 -7.06 13.24 -19.35
N ARG A 327 -6.76 12.17 -20.10
CA ARG A 327 -5.56 11.33 -19.89
C ARG A 327 -4.28 12.15 -19.86
N TYR A 328 -4.08 12.99 -20.88
CA TYR A 328 -2.87 13.81 -20.99
C TYR A 328 -2.77 14.81 -19.84
N THR A 329 -3.84 15.56 -19.55
CA THR A 329 -3.85 16.55 -18.47
C THR A 329 -3.63 15.92 -17.10
N LEU A 330 -4.22 14.75 -16.82
CA LEU A 330 -4.02 14.06 -15.54
C LEU A 330 -2.63 13.42 -15.43
N LEU A 331 -2.02 12.93 -16.52
CA LEU A 331 -0.65 12.40 -16.49
C LEU A 331 0.41 13.49 -16.29
N GLU A 332 0.22 14.67 -16.88
CA GLU A 332 1.09 15.84 -16.66
C GLU A 332 0.98 16.36 -15.21
N GLY A 333 -0.24 16.39 -14.65
CA GLY A 333 -0.49 16.89 -13.29
C GLY A 333 -0.28 15.87 -12.15
N ALA A 334 -0.10 14.58 -12.45
CA ALA A 334 -0.08 13.52 -11.44
C ALA A 334 1.06 13.64 -10.41
N ASP A 335 2.23 14.09 -10.84
CA ASP A 335 3.52 14.04 -10.10
C ASP A 335 3.75 12.73 -9.32
N GLY A 336 3.33 11.60 -9.91
CA GLY A 336 3.43 10.28 -9.30
C GLY A 336 2.40 9.94 -8.21
N SER A 337 1.46 10.83 -7.87
CA SER A 337 0.39 10.59 -6.89
C SER A 337 -0.84 9.93 -7.53
N PHE A 338 -1.05 8.64 -7.25
CA PHE A 338 -2.31 7.96 -7.60
C PHE A 338 -3.51 8.62 -6.93
N ARG A 339 -3.36 9.04 -5.67
CA ARG A 339 -4.46 9.62 -4.91
C ARG A 339 -4.95 10.91 -5.56
N TRP A 340 -4.03 11.77 -6.04
CA TRP A 340 -4.39 12.97 -6.79
C TRP A 340 -5.18 12.60 -8.05
N VAL A 341 -4.66 11.67 -8.87
CA VAL A 341 -5.30 11.25 -10.13
C VAL A 341 -6.71 10.69 -9.90
N ALA A 342 -6.86 9.81 -8.90
CA ALA A 342 -8.15 9.22 -8.54
C ALA A 342 -9.17 10.27 -8.07
N LEU A 343 -8.75 11.25 -7.26
CA LEU A 343 -9.60 12.36 -6.82
C LEU A 343 -10.01 13.27 -7.99
N GLN A 344 -9.08 13.67 -8.86
CA GLN A 344 -9.42 14.49 -10.02
C GLN A 344 -10.37 13.76 -10.97
N LEU A 345 -10.14 12.46 -11.22
CA LEU A 345 -11.02 11.66 -12.06
C LEU A 345 -12.43 11.55 -11.46
N ALA A 346 -12.53 11.32 -10.15
CA ALA A 346 -13.81 11.30 -9.44
C ALA A 346 -14.59 12.62 -9.56
N GLU A 347 -13.93 13.78 -9.49
CA GLU A 347 -14.63 15.06 -9.74
C GLU A 347 -15.01 15.23 -11.24
N LEU A 348 -14.11 14.88 -12.18
CA LEU A 348 -14.34 15.03 -13.62
C LEU A 348 -15.49 14.13 -14.12
N ILE A 349 -15.73 12.98 -13.48
CA ILE A 349 -16.90 12.10 -13.75
C ILE A 349 -18.22 12.83 -13.46
N GLN A 350 -18.27 13.75 -12.48
CA GLN A 350 -19.48 14.46 -12.06
C GLN A 350 -19.87 15.63 -12.99
N CYS A 351 -18.92 16.16 -13.79
CA CYS A 351 -19.18 17.26 -14.70
C CYS A 351 -20.35 16.99 -15.65
N SER A 352 -21.38 17.83 -15.70
CA SER A 352 -22.59 17.53 -16.50
C SER A 352 -22.47 17.84 -17.99
N ASN A 353 -21.48 18.64 -18.42
CA ASN A 353 -21.33 19.06 -19.81
C ASN A 353 -19.87 19.37 -20.19
N LEU A 354 -19.60 19.50 -21.49
CA LEU A 354 -18.24 19.71 -22.00
C LEU A 354 -17.59 21.04 -21.54
N ARG A 355 -18.40 22.07 -21.28
CA ARG A 355 -17.89 23.36 -20.79
C ARG A 355 -17.38 23.23 -19.36
N SER A 356 -18.16 22.60 -18.46
CA SER A 356 -17.72 22.39 -17.07
C SER A 356 -16.49 21.50 -17.02
N LEU A 357 -16.43 20.44 -17.83
CA LEU A 357 -15.27 19.55 -17.91
C LEU A 357 -13.99 20.31 -18.30
N LYS A 358 -14.04 21.10 -19.39
CA LYS A 358 -12.88 21.90 -19.83
C LYS A 358 -12.48 22.94 -18.79
N GLN A 359 -13.44 23.60 -18.15
CA GLN A 359 -13.16 24.55 -17.06
C GLN A 359 -12.44 23.88 -15.88
N GLN A 360 -12.85 22.66 -15.51
CA GLN A 360 -12.24 21.91 -14.43
C GLN A 360 -10.82 21.42 -14.80
N LEU A 361 -10.61 20.93 -16.03
CA LEU A 361 -9.28 20.56 -16.54
C LEU A 361 -8.30 21.75 -16.57
N HIS A 362 -8.80 22.98 -16.80
CA HIS A 362 -7.98 24.20 -16.69
C HIS A 362 -7.76 24.69 -15.26
N ALA A 363 -8.53 24.19 -14.30
CA ALA A 363 -8.52 24.62 -12.91
C ALA A 363 -8.23 23.47 -11.94
N LEU A 364 -7.39 22.50 -12.35
CA LEU A 364 -6.94 21.42 -11.48
C LEU A 364 -6.08 21.96 -10.32
N PRO A 365 -6.01 21.26 -9.17
CA PRO A 365 -5.08 21.57 -8.09
C PRO A 365 -3.65 21.14 -8.46
N LYS A 366 -2.66 21.90 -7.99
CA LYS A 366 -1.23 21.67 -8.27
C LYS A 366 -0.69 20.37 -7.65
N ASP A 367 -1.23 19.97 -6.50
CA ASP A 367 -0.78 18.84 -5.69
C ASP A 367 -1.93 18.25 -4.85
N ILE A 368 -1.62 17.20 -4.09
CA ILE A 368 -2.60 16.50 -3.25
C ILE A 368 -3.02 17.35 -2.04
N GLU A 369 -2.13 18.21 -1.56
CA GLU A 369 -2.35 19.17 -0.48
C GLU A 369 -3.41 20.22 -0.89
N GLU A 370 -3.26 20.87 -2.05
CA GLU A 370 -4.26 21.80 -2.58
C GLU A 370 -5.59 21.08 -2.91
N THR A 371 -5.53 19.81 -3.31
CA THR A 371 -6.74 18.99 -3.51
C THR A 371 -7.52 18.88 -2.20
N TYR A 372 -6.87 18.51 -1.10
CA TYR A 372 -7.52 18.42 0.21
C TYR A 372 -7.97 19.79 0.74
N GLU A 373 -7.19 20.85 0.56
CA GLU A 373 -7.60 22.22 0.92
C GLU A 373 -8.91 22.62 0.20
N ARG A 374 -8.98 22.40 -1.11
CA ARG A 374 -10.19 22.68 -1.90
C ARG A 374 -11.38 21.82 -1.48
N LEU A 375 -11.18 20.54 -1.16
CA LEU A 375 -12.24 19.67 -0.66
C LEU A 375 -12.77 20.16 0.71
N LEU A 376 -11.90 20.54 1.64
CA LEU A 376 -12.28 21.08 2.96
C LEU A 376 -13.06 22.39 2.81
N LEU A 377 -12.64 23.26 1.88
CA LEU A 377 -13.34 24.50 1.55
C LEU A 377 -14.67 24.28 0.84
N ARG A 378 -14.85 23.18 0.08
CA ARG A 378 -16.09 22.87 -0.64
C ARG A 378 -17.14 22.14 0.20
N ALA A 379 -16.76 21.50 1.31
CA ALA A 379 -17.66 20.72 2.14
C ALA A 379 -18.88 21.53 2.62
N CYS A 380 -20.09 20.96 2.47
CA CYS A 380 -21.35 21.64 2.80
C CYS A 380 -21.57 21.82 4.31
N LYS A 381 -21.11 20.85 5.12
CA LYS A 381 -21.11 20.90 6.59
C LYS A 381 -19.67 20.89 7.10
N ARG A 382 -18.96 22.02 6.97
CA ARG A 382 -17.53 22.12 7.31
C ARG A 382 -17.25 21.84 8.78
N ASP A 383 -18.11 22.29 9.69
CA ASP A 383 -17.92 22.07 11.12
C ASP A 383 -18.07 20.60 11.50
N ASP A 384 -19.08 19.91 10.95
CA ASP A 384 -19.27 18.46 11.15
C ASP A 384 -18.09 17.67 10.56
N LEU A 385 -17.68 17.97 9.31
CA LEU A 385 -16.50 17.36 8.69
C LEU A 385 -15.24 17.58 9.55
N ARG A 386 -15.02 18.80 10.04
CA ARG A 386 -13.89 19.11 10.93
C ARG A 386 -13.96 18.28 12.20
N ARG A 387 -15.13 18.19 12.86
CA ARG A 387 -15.32 17.36 14.06
C ARG A 387 -15.01 15.90 13.74
N PHE A 388 -15.57 15.34 12.67
CA PHE A 388 -15.31 13.95 12.27
C PHE A 388 -13.82 13.69 12.04
N LEU A 389 -13.13 14.56 11.29
CA LEU A 389 -11.68 14.46 11.06
C LEU A 389 -10.86 14.57 12.34
N GLN A 390 -11.22 15.48 13.26
CA GLN A 390 -10.55 15.63 14.55
C GLN A 390 -10.74 14.37 15.42
N TRP A 391 -11.95 13.84 15.52
CA TRP A 391 -12.19 12.62 16.30
C TRP A 391 -11.47 11.42 15.69
N MET A 392 -11.51 11.22 14.37
CA MET A 392 -10.71 10.17 13.71
C MET A 392 -9.20 10.33 13.92
N ALA A 393 -8.67 11.55 13.94
CA ALA A 393 -7.23 11.80 14.09
C ALA A 393 -6.71 11.70 15.54
N PHE A 394 -7.58 11.87 16.54
CA PHE A 394 -7.21 11.90 17.97
C PHE A 394 -7.86 10.78 18.81
N SER A 395 -8.65 9.87 18.21
CA SER A 395 -9.15 8.69 18.92
C SER A 395 -8.03 7.68 19.18
N GLU A 396 -8.00 7.15 20.41
CA GLU A 396 -7.08 6.08 20.85
C GLU A 396 -7.35 4.74 20.13
N ARG A 397 -8.43 4.62 19.35
CA ARG A 397 -8.72 3.47 18.49
C ARG A 397 -9.46 3.89 17.23
N PRO A 398 -9.50 3.07 16.16
CA PRO A 398 -10.37 3.34 15.03
C PRO A 398 -11.83 3.42 15.53
N ILE A 399 -12.56 4.36 14.96
CA ILE A 399 -13.91 4.72 15.37
C ILE A 399 -14.93 4.04 14.46
N ALA A 400 -15.99 3.47 15.03
CA ALA A 400 -17.09 2.91 14.27
C ALA A 400 -17.94 4.04 13.64
N LEU A 401 -18.71 3.72 12.58
CA LEU A 401 -19.54 4.72 11.90
C LEU A 401 -20.58 5.34 12.83
N GLU A 402 -21.19 4.50 13.65
CA GLU A 402 -22.21 4.85 14.62
C GLU A 402 -21.64 5.77 15.70
N GLU A 403 -20.43 5.48 16.18
CA GLU A 403 -19.72 6.32 17.16
C GLU A 403 -19.35 7.69 16.56
N LEU A 404 -18.85 7.70 15.32
CA LEU A 404 -18.53 8.93 14.60
C LEU A 404 -19.79 9.77 14.33
N ALA A 405 -20.93 9.13 14.05
CA ALA A 405 -22.22 9.82 13.87
C ALA A 405 -22.78 10.43 15.17
N GLU A 406 -22.40 9.93 16.35
CA GLU A 406 -22.80 10.53 17.63
C GLU A 406 -21.96 11.79 17.98
N VAL A 407 -20.76 11.97 17.43
CA VAL A 407 -19.87 13.13 17.71
C VAL A 407 -20.56 14.48 17.54
N VAL A 408 -21.44 14.59 16.54
CA VAL A 408 -22.18 15.83 16.23
C VAL A 408 -23.32 16.12 17.21
N THR A 409 -23.76 15.14 18.00
CA THR A 409 -24.77 15.34 19.08
C THR A 409 -24.22 16.13 20.26
N VAL A 410 -22.91 16.33 20.35
CA VAL A 410 -22.31 17.24 21.33
C VAL A 410 -22.32 18.65 20.74
N ASP A 411 -23.22 19.51 21.22
CA ASP A 411 -23.22 20.92 20.84
C ASP A 411 -22.15 21.68 21.62
N PHE A 412 -21.08 22.08 20.91
CA PHE A 412 -20.02 22.94 21.42
C PHE A 412 -20.32 24.44 21.27
N GLN A 413 -21.44 24.83 20.67
CA GLN A 413 -21.88 26.23 20.51
C GLN A 413 -22.87 26.67 21.60
N ALA A 414 -23.36 25.75 22.42
CA ALA A 414 -24.17 26.03 23.61
C ALA A 414 -23.48 27.07 24.52
N SER A 415 -24.25 28.07 24.97
CA SER A 415 -23.75 29.34 25.51
C SER A 415 -23.08 29.29 26.91
N ASP A 416 -22.94 28.10 27.51
CA ASP A 416 -22.45 27.92 28.88
C ASP A 416 -21.36 26.83 28.95
N ARG A 417 -21.67 25.62 28.44
CA ARG A 417 -20.72 24.51 28.28
C ARG A 417 -21.21 23.55 27.19
N PRO A 418 -20.32 22.72 26.59
CA PRO A 418 -20.74 21.69 25.66
C PRO A 418 -21.80 20.77 26.27
N CYS A 419 -22.89 20.52 25.54
CA CYS A 419 -24.01 19.71 26.01
C CYS A 419 -24.44 18.69 24.95
N TYR A 420 -25.13 17.63 25.39
CA TYR A 420 -25.75 16.66 24.49
C TYR A 420 -27.08 17.22 23.98
N ASP A 421 -27.20 17.33 22.66
CA ASP A 421 -28.42 17.65 21.94
C ASP A 421 -28.80 16.47 21.03
N ARG A 422 -29.99 15.90 21.28
CA ARG A 422 -30.52 14.78 20.52
C ARG A 422 -30.96 15.18 19.12
N ASP A 423 -31.37 16.43 18.91
CA ASP A 423 -31.96 16.89 17.66
C ASP A 423 -30.88 17.17 16.59
N LEU A 424 -29.61 17.20 17.00
CA LEU A 424 -28.44 17.19 16.11
C LEU A 424 -28.09 15.78 15.58
N ARG A 425 -28.73 14.71 16.07
CA ARG A 425 -28.44 13.34 15.63
C ARG A 425 -28.83 13.13 14.17
N TYR A 426 -27.91 12.53 13.41
CA TYR A 426 -28.13 12.16 12.03
C TYR A 426 -29.17 11.04 11.90
N MET A 427 -30.09 11.19 10.95
CA MET A 427 -31.17 10.20 10.70
C MET A 427 -30.65 8.94 10.01
N ASP A 428 -29.62 9.08 9.18
CA ASP A 428 -28.87 7.98 8.57
C ASP A 428 -27.38 8.17 8.86
N VAL A 429 -26.75 7.19 9.50
CA VAL A 429 -25.32 7.24 9.83
C VAL A 429 -24.44 7.27 8.58
N ARG A 430 -24.95 6.83 7.42
CA ARG A 430 -24.24 6.84 6.14
C ARG A 430 -24.04 8.24 5.56
N ASP A 431 -24.80 9.24 6.01
CA ASP A 431 -24.57 10.63 5.62
C ASP A 431 -23.20 11.16 6.09
N VAL A 432 -22.63 10.58 7.16
CA VAL A 432 -21.25 10.85 7.60
C VAL A 432 -20.25 10.46 6.50
N LEU A 433 -20.49 9.36 5.78
CA LEU A 433 -19.65 8.91 4.67
C LEU A 433 -19.72 9.86 3.48
N THR A 434 -20.90 10.43 3.23
CA THR A 434 -21.10 11.45 2.19
C THR A 434 -20.31 12.73 2.52
N ILE A 435 -20.32 13.16 3.78
CA ILE A 435 -19.59 14.36 4.25
C ILE A 435 -18.08 14.15 4.23
N CYS A 436 -17.61 12.99 4.72
CA CYS A 436 -16.20 12.63 4.77
C CYS A 436 -15.67 12.06 3.44
N SER A 437 -16.48 12.05 2.37
CA SER A 437 -16.09 11.50 1.07
C SER A 437 -14.83 12.18 0.53
N GLY A 438 -13.89 11.36 0.04
CA GLY A 438 -12.55 11.81 -0.36
C GLY A 438 -11.52 11.91 0.80
N PHE A 439 -11.95 11.95 2.06
CA PHE A 439 -11.04 12.04 3.22
C PHE A 439 -10.84 10.73 3.99
N ILE A 440 -11.70 9.74 3.80
CA ILE A 440 -11.66 8.48 4.55
C ILE A 440 -11.58 7.24 3.66
N THR A 441 -11.06 6.16 4.24
CA THR A 441 -11.20 4.77 3.77
C THR A 441 -11.92 3.94 4.82
N GLN A 442 -12.68 2.94 4.37
CA GLN A 442 -13.32 1.95 5.23
C GLN A 442 -12.48 0.68 5.25
N PHE A 443 -12.20 0.16 6.44
CA PHE A 443 -11.49 -1.12 6.63
C PHE A 443 -12.19 -1.93 7.73
N GLU A 444 -12.54 -3.20 7.44
CA GLU A 444 -13.26 -4.10 8.37
C GLU A 444 -14.55 -3.51 9.01
N GLY A 445 -15.16 -2.51 8.38
CA GLY A 445 -16.34 -1.79 8.91
C GLY A 445 -16.02 -0.54 9.74
N MET A 446 -14.76 -0.30 10.09
CA MET A 446 -14.28 0.91 10.75
C MET A 446 -13.73 1.93 9.74
N PHE A 447 -13.54 3.18 10.18
CA PHE A 447 -13.18 4.30 9.30
C PHE A 447 -11.86 4.97 9.69
N GLU A 448 -11.02 5.19 8.69
CA GLU A 448 -9.68 5.77 8.84
C GLU A 448 -9.57 7.04 7.98
N ALA A 449 -9.01 8.12 8.54
CA ALA A 449 -8.72 9.33 7.79
C ALA A 449 -7.40 9.22 7.02
N PHE A 450 -7.38 9.67 5.76
CA PHE A 450 -6.14 9.82 4.96
C PHE A 450 -5.21 10.92 5.50
N LEU A 451 -5.74 11.83 6.31
CA LEU A 451 -5.02 12.97 6.87
C LEU A 451 -4.26 12.59 8.15
N ALA A 452 -3.21 11.79 8.01
CA ALA A 452 -2.14 11.67 9.00
C ALA A 452 -1.33 12.99 9.03
N ILE A 453 -1.96 14.05 9.56
CA ILE A 453 -1.33 15.32 9.92
C ILE A 453 -0.89 15.21 11.38
N GLN A 454 0.33 14.73 11.60
CA GLN A 454 1.00 14.87 12.89
C GLN A 454 1.23 16.38 13.15
N PRO A 455 0.85 16.93 14.32
CA PRO A 455 1.35 18.23 14.73
C PRO A 455 2.86 18.14 15.02
N HIS A 456 3.62 19.10 14.51
CA HIS A 456 5.08 19.22 14.73
C HIS A 456 5.45 19.60 16.17
#